data_AF-A0AAD2RD38-F1
#
_entry.id   AF-A0AAD2RD38-F1
#
_cell.length_a   1.000
_cell.length_b   1.000
_cell.length_c   1.000
_cell.angle_alpha   90.00
_cell.angle_beta   90.00
_cell.angle_gamma   90.00
#
_symmetry.space_group_name_H-M   'P 1'
#
loop_
_entity.id
_entity.type
_entity.pdbx_description
1 polymer ?
#
loop_
_entity_poly.entity_id
_entity_poly.type
_entity_poly.pdbx_seq_one_letter_code
_entity_poly.pdbx_strand_id
1 'polypeptide(L)'
;MREIEFRAFVKRKKEMFPVTDLRFNRYEKDAVGVSGCGDPYCTMCDDWYNFDDVLLMQYTGLKDKNGKKIFEGDMGWDEHNECYGVVKFEEGKFLYAWENIA
;
A
#
# COMPACT_ATOMS: atom_id res chain seq x y z
N MET A 1 14.56 11.64 7.38
CA MET A 1 14.18 10.66 6.34
C MET A 1 12.98 9.89 6.88
N ARG A 2 11.89 9.74 6.12
CA ARG A 2 10.70 9.00 6.58
C ARG A 2 10.90 7.49 6.37
N GLU A 3 10.17 6.69 7.14
CA GLU A 3 10.09 5.24 6.91
C GLU A 3 9.48 4.96 5.53
N ILE A 4 10.04 3.96 4.83
CA ILE A 4 9.58 3.51 3.52
C ILE A 4 9.06 2.08 3.69
N GLU A 5 7.77 1.91 3.43
CA GLU A 5 7.08 0.62 3.53
C GLU A 5 6.01 0.55 2.44
N PHE A 6 5.73 -0.66 1.98
CA PHE A 6 4.70 -0.94 0.99
C PHE A 6 3.82 -2.11 1.45
N ARG A 7 2.56 -2.07 1.02
CA ARG A 7 1.65 -3.22 1.03
C ARG A 7 1.13 -3.44 -0.38
N ALA A 8 0.75 -4.66 -0.70
CA ALA A 8 0.25 -5.02 -2.02
C ALA A 8 -1.08 -5.73 -1.91
N PHE A 9 -2.07 -5.26 -2.67
CA PHE A 9 -3.28 -6.04 -2.93
C PHE A 9 -3.04 -6.94 -4.13
N VAL A 10 -3.08 -8.26 -3.91
CA VAL A 10 -2.87 -9.26 -4.95
C VAL A 10 -4.20 -9.53 -5.65
N LYS A 11 -4.33 -9.11 -6.92
CA LYS A 11 -5.61 -9.11 -7.66
C LYS A 11 -6.25 -10.50 -7.76
N ARG A 12 -5.44 -11.53 -8.03
CA ARG A 12 -5.92 -12.93 -8.18
C ARG A 12 -6.45 -13.52 -6.87
N LYS A 13 -5.81 -13.18 -5.74
CA LYS A 13 -6.19 -13.68 -4.40
C LYS A 13 -7.27 -12.82 -3.76
N LYS A 14 -7.40 -11.56 -4.20
CA LYS A 14 -8.26 -10.52 -3.59
C LYS A 14 -7.92 -10.25 -2.13
N GLU A 15 -6.63 -10.28 -1.81
CA GLU A 15 -6.12 -10.16 -0.45
C GLU A 15 -4.93 -9.19 -0.39
N MET A 16 -4.74 -8.60 0.80
CA MET A 16 -3.65 -7.68 1.09
C MET A 16 -2.49 -8.43 1.75
N PHE A 17 -1.27 -8.20 1.28
CA PHE A 17 -0.07 -8.76 1.86
C PHE A 17 0.96 -7.66 2.12
N PRO A 18 1.80 -7.82 3.16
CA PRO A 18 2.96 -6.95 3.31
C PRO A 18 3.97 -7.26 2.20
N VAL A 19 4.57 -6.20 1.64
CA VAL A 19 5.62 -6.33 0.62
C VAL A 19 6.94 -6.58 1.34
N THR A 20 7.62 -7.64 0.93
CA THR A 20 8.95 -8.02 1.41
C THR A 20 10.02 -7.38 0.55
N ASP A 21 9.82 -7.37 -0.77
CA ASP A 21 10.81 -6.95 -1.75
C ASP A 21 10.20 -6.33 -3.00
N LEU A 22 10.90 -5.35 -3.57
CA LEU A 22 10.66 -4.82 -4.92
C LEU A 22 11.90 -5.06 -5.77
N ARG A 23 11.79 -5.94 -6.78
CA ARG A 23 12.89 -6.26 -7.69
C ARG A 23 12.69 -5.54 -9.01
N PHE A 24 13.62 -4.64 -9.31
CA PHE A 24 13.75 -3.99 -10.62
C PHE A 24 14.95 -4.59 -11.34
N ASN A 25 14.71 -5.43 -12.34
CA ASN A 25 15.78 -6.17 -13.03
C ASN A 25 15.80 -5.79 -14.51
N ARG A 26 17.01 -5.52 -15.03
CA ARG A 26 17.19 -5.23 -16.46
C ARG A 26 17.06 -6.48 -17.35
N TYR A 27 17.37 -7.65 -16.80
CA TYR A 27 17.50 -8.90 -17.55
C TYR A 27 16.35 -9.90 -17.27
N GLU A 28 15.62 -9.69 -16.19
CA GLU A 28 14.44 -10.47 -15.80
C GLU A 28 13.22 -9.55 -15.69
N LYS A 29 12.02 -10.11 -15.50
CA LYS A 29 10.84 -9.30 -15.26
C LYS A 29 10.89 -8.67 -13.88
N ASP A 30 10.48 -7.40 -13.80
CA ASP A 30 10.25 -6.73 -12.53
C ASP A 30 9.21 -7.49 -11.72
N ALA A 31 9.46 -7.64 -10.42
CA ALA A 31 8.62 -8.45 -9.55
C ALA A 31 8.46 -7.85 -8.16
N VAL A 32 7.30 -8.16 -7.57
CA VAL A 32 6.92 -7.81 -6.21
C VAL A 32 6.90 -9.08 -5.38
N GLY A 33 7.73 -9.12 -4.34
CA GLY A 33 7.71 -10.15 -3.30
C GLY A 33 6.72 -9.76 -2.20
N VAL A 34 5.90 -10.70 -1.77
CA VAL A 34 4.98 -10.51 -0.64
C VAL A 34 5.02 -11.70 0.30
N SER A 35 4.84 -11.45 1.59
CA SER A 35 4.72 -12.53 2.57
C SER A 35 3.36 -13.22 2.43
N GLY A 36 3.33 -14.41 1.84
CA GLY A 36 2.17 -15.25 1.65
C GLY A 36 1.53 -15.76 2.95
N CYS A 37 2.27 -15.71 4.07
CA CYS A 37 1.73 -16.01 5.41
C CYS A 37 1.36 -14.75 6.23
N GLY A 38 1.53 -13.55 5.65
CA GLY A 38 1.15 -12.29 6.26
C GLY A 38 2.13 -11.73 7.31
N ASP A 39 3.16 -12.50 7.69
CA ASP A 39 4.24 -12.02 8.55
C ASP A 39 5.32 -11.33 7.70
N PRO A 40 5.51 -10.00 7.81
CA PRO A 40 6.49 -9.27 7.00
C PRO A 40 7.94 -9.68 7.27
N TYR A 41 8.22 -10.39 8.36
CA TYR A 41 9.56 -10.85 8.72
C TYR A 41 9.81 -12.33 8.37
N CYS A 42 8.81 -13.01 7.84
CA CYS A 42 8.96 -14.41 7.44
C CYS A 42 9.66 -14.51 6.08
N THR A 43 10.90 -15.02 6.10
CA THR A 43 11.73 -15.21 4.90
C THR A 43 11.43 -16.50 4.14
N MET A 44 10.51 -17.32 4.63
CA MET A 44 10.20 -18.65 4.09
C MET A 44 8.90 -18.69 3.29
N CYS A 45 8.01 -17.71 3.45
CA CYS A 45 6.68 -17.70 2.86
C CYS A 45 6.55 -16.61 1.80
N ASP A 46 7.47 -16.55 0.83
CA ASP A 46 7.55 -15.44 -0.12
C ASP A 46 6.95 -15.80 -1.48
N ASP A 47 5.85 -15.11 -1.84
CA ASP A 47 5.18 -15.27 -3.13
C ASP A 47 5.58 -14.12 -4.07
N TRP A 48 5.87 -14.45 -5.33
CA TRP A 48 6.32 -13.49 -6.34
C TRP A 48 5.24 -13.20 -7.37
N TYR A 49 5.05 -11.91 -7.69
CA TYR A 49 4.06 -11.41 -8.63
C TYR A 49 4.68 -10.41 -9.60
N ASN A 50 4.13 -10.28 -10.80
CA ASN A 50 4.43 -9.13 -11.66
C ASN A 50 3.78 -7.87 -11.07
N PHE A 51 4.33 -6.70 -11.36
CA PHE A 51 3.73 -5.41 -10.96
C PHE A 51 2.28 -5.26 -11.46
N ASP A 52 1.95 -5.78 -12.64
CA ASP A 52 0.59 -5.75 -13.20
C ASP A 52 -0.42 -6.61 -12.43
N ASP A 53 0.04 -7.62 -11.68
CA ASP A 53 -0.82 -8.54 -10.92
C ASP A 53 -1.18 -8.02 -9.53
N VAL A 54 -0.56 -6.90 -9.12
CA VAL A 54 -0.74 -6.31 -7.80
C VAL A 54 -1.14 -4.84 -7.90
N LEU A 55 -1.72 -4.32 -6.82
CA LEU A 55 -1.82 -2.89 -6.57
C LEU A 55 -0.88 -2.58 -5.41
N LEU A 56 0.21 -1.86 -5.68
CA LEU A 56 1.13 -1.38 -4.64
C LEU A 56 0.58 -0.11 -4.00
N MET A 57 0.73 0.01 -2.69
CA MET A 57 0.34 1.18 -1.91
C MET A 57 1.47 1.54 -0.95
N GLN A 58 1.97 2.78 -1.04
CA GLN A 58 3.06 3.24 -0.19
C GLN A 58 2.55 3.75 1.17
N TYR A 59 3.31 3.47 2.22
CA TYR A 59 3.11 4.08 3.53
C TYR A 59 3.38 5.60 3.49
N THR A 60 2.47 6.38 4.07
CA THR A 60 2.57 7.84 4.10
C THR A 60 3.62 8.37 5.08
N GLY A 61 4.01 7.57 6.08
CA GLY A 61 4.77 8.03 7.25
C GLY A 61 3.90 8.47 8.43
N LEU A 62 2.56 8.48 8.28
CA LEU A 62 1.60 8.91 9.29
C LEU A 62 0.74 7.76 9.81
N LYS A 63 0.27 7.90 11.04
CA LYS A 63 -0.67 6.97 11.70
C LYS A 63 -1.99 7.66 11.98
N ASP A 64 -3.07 6.89 11.96
CA ASP A 64 -4.40 7.36 12.35
C ASP A 64 -4.52 7.53 13.89
N LYS A 65 -5.71 7.96 14.35
CA LYS A 65 -6.01 8.14 15.79
C LYS A 65 -5.86 6.87 16.63
N ASN A 66 -5.87 5.70 16.00
CA ASN A 66 -5.72 4.40 16.64
C ASN A 66 -4.28 3.85 16.51
N GLY A 67 -3.34 4.62 15.97
CA GLY A 67 -1.96 4.21 15.77
C GLY A 67 -1.74 3.29 14.56
N LYS A 68 -2.75 3.09 13.70
CA LYS A 68 -2.63 2.28 12.48
C LYS A 68 -1.94 3.11 11.39
N LYS A 69 -0.96 2.50 10.73
CA LYS A 69 -0.25 3.11 9.58
C LYS A 69 -1.25 3.43 8.45
N ILE A 70 -1.13 4.62 7.87
CA ILE A 70 -1.95 5.09 6.74
C ILE A 70 -1.16 4.91 5.45
N PHE A 71 -1.75 4.24 4.47
CA PHE A 71 -1.17 3.98 3.15
C PHE A 71 -1.97 4.68 2.06
N GLU A 72 -1.38 4.81 0.88
CA GLU A 72 -2.13 5.12 -0.35
C GLU A 72 -3.36 4.20 -0.49
N GLY A 73 -4.47 4.77 -0.95
CA GLY A 73 -5.74 4.06 -1.12
C GLY A 73 -6.51 3.80 0.18
N ASP A 74 -5.98 4.12 1.37
CA ASP A 74 -6.79 4.06 2.60
C ASP A 74 -7.91 5.10 2.55
N MET A 75 -9.10 4.67 2.98
CA MET A 75 -10.26 5.54 3.15
C MET A 75 -10.41 5.91 4.63
N GLY A 76 -10.77 7.15 4.90
CA GLY A 76 -11.09 7.63 6.24
C GLY A 76 -12.36 8.48 6.25
N TRP A 77 -12.75 8.90 7.44
CA TRP A 77 -13.83 9.84 7.65
C TRP A 77 -13.26 11.17 8.14
N ASP A 78 -13.68 12.27 7.52
CA ASP A 78 -13.46 13.61 8.05
C ASP A 78 -14.57 13.99 9.03
N GLU A 79 -14.23 14.15 10.30
CA GLU A 79 -15.18 14.64 11.29
C GLU A 79 -15.52 16.14 11.08
N HIS A 80 -14.67 16.92 10.40
CA HIS A 80 -14.90 18.34 10.15
C HIS A 80 -15.80 18.62 8.94
N ASN A 81 -15.56 17.90 7.84
CA ASN A 81 -16.32 18.08 6.60
C ASN A 81 -17.45 17.05 6.44
N GLU A 82 -17.60 16.12 7.38
CA GLU A 82 -18.58 15.03 7.35
C GLU A 82 -18.59 14.25 6.02
N CYS A 83 -17.40 13.90 5.53
CA CYS A 83 -17.24 13.20 4.26
C CYS A 83 -16.16 12.12 4.31
N TYR A 84 -16.22 11.18 3.36
CA TYR A 84 -15.15 10.22 3.14
C TYR A 84 -14.10 10.81 2.20
N GLY A 85 -12.85 10.43 2.44
CA GLY A 85 -11.76 10.72 1.53
C GLY A 85 -10.84 9.52 1.37
N VAL A 86 -9.97 9.61 0.38
CA VAL A 86 -8.99 8.58 0.04
C VAL A 86 -7.60 9.20 -0.02
N VAL A 87 -6.60 8.46 0.47
CA VAL A 87 -5.20 8.86 0.39
C VAL A 87 -4.67 8.66 -1.04
N LYS A 88 -4.13 9.70 -1.65
CA LYS A 88 -3.50 9.67 -2.98
C LYS A 88 -2.08 10.24 -2.92
N PHE A 89 -1.23 9.83 -3.84
CA PHE A 89 0.08 10.46 -4.05
C PHE A 89 0.08 11.21 -5.39
N GLU A 90 0.11 12.52 -5.33
CA GLU A 90 0.04 13.41 -6.49
C GLU A 90 0.98 14.59 -6.29
N GLU A 91 1.61 15.07 -7.36
CA GLU A 91 2.51 16.23 -7.33
C GLU A 91 3.60 16.17 -6.25
N GLY A 92 4.11 14.97 -5.96
CA GLY A 92 5.21 14.77 -5.00
C GLY A 92 4.80 14.77 -3.53
N LYS A 93 3.49 14.70 -3.22
CA LYS A 93 2.97 14.69 -1.85
C LYS A 93 1.82 13.70 -1.69
N PHE A 94 1.63 13.23 -0.45
CA PHE A 94 0.40 12.55 -0.08
C PHE A 94 -0.70 13.57 0.16
N LEU A 95 -1.86 13.32 -0.42
CA LEU A 95 -3.07 14.11 -0.29
C LEU A 95 -4.17 13.22 0.30
N TYR A 96 -4.99 13.82 1.15
CA TYR A 96 -6.26 13.24 1.51
C TYR A 96 -7.32 13.87 0.60
N ALA A 97 -7.73 13.14 -0.43
CA ALA A 97 -8.65 13.61 -1.44
C ALA A 97 -10.08 13.26 -1.02
N TRP A 98 -10.86 14.27 -0.68
CA TRP A 98 -12.29 14.15 -0.44
C TRP A 98 -12.97 13.92 -1.80
N GLU A 99 -13.64 12.79 -1.95
CA GLU A 99 -14.67 12.73 -2.97
C GLU A 99 -15.89 13.40 -2.35
N ASN A 100 -16.49 14.37 -3.06
CA ASN A 100 -17.90 14.62 -2.85
C ASN A 100 -18.61 13.34 -3.30
N ILE A 101 -18.66 12.33 -2.42
CA ILE A 101 -19.50 11.15 -2.59
C ILE A 101 -20.93 11.66 -2.40
N ALA A 102 -21.43 12.33 -3.44
CA ALA A 102 -22.81 12.76 -3.59
C ALA A 102 -23.64 11.59 -4.15
#